data_AF-A0A6M0G0G4-F1
#
_entry.id   AF-A0A6M0G0G4-F1
#
_cell.length_a   1.000
_cell.length_b   1.000
_cell.length_c   1.000
_cell.angle_alpha   90.00
_cell.angle_beta   90.00
_cell.angle_gamma   90.00
#
_symmetry.space_group_name_H-M   'P 1'
#
loop_
_entity.id
_entity.type
_entity.pdbx_description
1 polymer ?
#
loop_
_entity_poly.entity_id
_entity_poly.type
_entity_poly.pdbx_seq_one_letter_code
_entity_poly.pdbx_strand_id
1 'polypeptide(L)'
;MVSSPSVPSTQANFSTELAERGWRMVNYTQANGKINTVQVPLTAEEFLHPQEGFHLPNSTFHDDIAGHAKDILTRRYANNPNVGVFRDLLVEWDIPGQKDHCPDTFVAFGISNKDQNRSKFIVANEGVRPAFVLEVVSPRYRKEDREIKVIQYARTGVQEYVIVDRRREQLFQTLALMDECSPKLC
;
A
#
# COMPACT_ATOMS: atom_id res chain seq x y z
N MET A 1 10.67 23.36 30.83
CA MET A 1 10.83 22.02 31.44
C MET A 1 10.22 21.03 30.48
N VAL A 2 11.06 20.28 29.75
CA VAL A 2 10.60 19.33 28.73
C VAL A 2 10.27 18.03 29.43
N SER A 3 8.98 17.67 29.47
CA SER A 3 8.52 16.39 30.00
C SER A 3 9.20 15.26 29.23
N SER A 4 9.99 14.45 29.94
CA SER A 4 10.52 13.20 29.40
C SER A 4 9.35 12.25 29.15
N PRO A 5 9.29 11.54 28.01
CA PRO A 5 8.27 10.54 27.79
C PRO A 5 8.44 9.44 28.83
N SER A 6 7.37 9.19 29.59
CA SER A 6 7.28 8.12 30.57
C SER A 6 7.55 6.78 29.91
N VAL A 7 8.46 5.99 30.49
CA VAL A 7 8.72 4.59 30.13
C VAL A 7 7.39 3.84 30.15
N PRO A 8 6.96 3.19 29.05
CA PRO A 8 5.80 2.32 29.09
C PRO A 8 6.12 1.16 30.02
N SER A 9 5.48 1.17 31.19
CA SER A 9 5.48 0.07 32.12
C SER A 9 4.58 -1.04 31.56
N THR A 10 5.06 -2.27 31.68
CA THR A 10 4.36 -3.52 31.36
C THR A 10 4.26 -3.80 29.85
N GLN A 11 4.91 -4.88 29.41
CA GLN A 11 4.53 -5.60 28.20
C GLN A 11 3.09 -6.08 28.39
N ALA A 12 2.11 -5.20 28.13
CA ALA A 12 0.77 -5.65 27.82
C ALA A 12 0.90 -6.62 26.63
N ASN A 13 0.07 -7.67 26.60
CA ASN A 13 0.01 -8.60 25.47
C ASN A 13 -0.48 -7.86 24.23
N PHE A 14 0.41 -7.08 23.61
CA PHE A 14 0.19 -6.37 22.36
C PHE A 14 0.15 -7.35 21.18
N SER A 15 0.32 -8.67 21.39
CA SER A 15 0.34 -9.65 20.31
C SER A 15 -0.92 -9.60 19.45
N THR A 16 -2.11 -9.48 20.05
CA THR A 16 -3.37 -9.34 19.30
C THR A 16 -3.45 -7.97 18.60
N GLU A 17 -3.10 -6.89 19.29
CA GLU A 17 -3.16 -5.55 18.68
C GLU A 17 -2.18 -5.39 17.51
N LEU A 18 -0.97 -5.93 17.65
CA LEU A 18 0.04 -5.98 16.60
C LEU A 18 -0.47 -6.83 15.43
N ALA A 19 -1.05 -8.00 15.69
CA ALA A 19 -1.63 -8.84 14.63
C ALA A 19 -2.78 -8.14 13.88
N GLU A 20 -3.60 -7.34 14.57
CA GLU A 20 -4.74 -6.64 13.96
C GLU A 20 -4.35 -5.35 13.22
N ARG A 21 -3.33 -4.65 13.70
CA ARG A 21 -2.94 -3.33 13.19
C ARG A 21 -1.68 -3.36 12.33
N GLY A 22 -0.94 -4.46 12.33
CA GLY A 22 0.44 -4.43 11.87
C GLY A 22 1.33 -3.63 12.82
N TRP A 23 2.62 -3.49 12.47
CA TRP A 23 3.59 -2.82 13.32
C TRP A 23 4.77 -2.22 12.56
N ARG A 24 5.47 -1.32 13.25
CA ARG A 24 6.81 -0.85 12.88
C ARG A 24 7.79 -1.02 14.03
N MET A 25 9.08 -1.05 13.71
CA MET A 25 10.15 -1.10 14.70
C MET A 25 10.52 0.31 15.16
N VAL A 26 10.64 0.53 16.48
CA VAL A 26 11.11 1.78 17.07
C VAL A 26 12.27 1.51 18.01
N ASN A 27 13.33 2.29 17.86
CA ASN A 27 14.45 2.32 18.78
C ASN A 27 14.20 3.34 19.89
N TYR A 28 14.39 2.95 21.14
CA TYR A 28 14.45 3.88 22.26
C TYR A 28 15.72 3.69 23.08
N THR A 29 16.31 4.81 23.47
CA THR A 29 17.51 4.84 24.30
C THR A 29 17.08 4.85 25.76
N GLN A 30 17.49 3.82 26.49
CA GLN A 30 17.31 3.74 27.94
C GLN A 30 18.21 4.76 28.66
N ALA A 31 17.88 5.08 29.91
CA ALA A 31 18.68 6.00 30.74
C ALA A 31 20.16 5.57 30.91
N ASN A 32 20.46 4.28 30.73
CA ASN A 32 21.82 3.71 30.76
C ASN A 32 22.54 3.72 29.39
N GLY A 33 21.96 4.35 28.36
CA GLY A 33 22.51 4.41 27.00
C GLY A 33 22.26 3.19 26.13
N LYS A 34 21.63 2.11 26.65
CA LYS A 34 21.28 0.93 25.86
C LYS A 34 20.12 1.25 24.91
N ILE A 35 20.27 0.85 23.64
CA ILE A 35 19.19 0.94 22.65
C ILE A 35 18.41 -0.37 22.69
N ASN A 36 17.10 -0.26 22.86
CA ASN A 36 16.17 -1.37 22.66
C ASN A 36 15.29 -1.08 21.44
N THR A 37 14.95 -2.13 20.71
CA THR A 37 14.00 -2.06 19.60
C THR A 37 12.71 -2.75 19.99
N VAL A 38 11.58 -2.09 19.78
CA VAL A 38 10.24 -2.63 20.07
C VAL A 38 9.32 -2.47 18.87
N GLN A 39 8.37 -3.41 18.76
CA GLN A 39 7.26 -3.29 17.83
C GLN A 39 6.22 -2.33 18.40
N VAL A 40 5.74 -1.43 17.55
CA VAL A 40 4.68 -0.46 17.87
C VAL A 40 3.57 -0.61 16.84
N PRO A 41 2.30 -0.76 17.26
CA PRO A 41 1.18 -0.89 16.34
C PRO A 41 1.07 0.31 15.39
N LEU A 42 0.72 0.06 14.13
CA LEU A 42 0.54 1.13 13.16
C LEU A 42 -0.71 1.97 13.47
N THR A 43 -0.60 3.28 13.34
CA THR A 43 -1.76 4.18 13.23
C THR A 43 -2.52 3.93 11.92
N ALA A 44 -3.76 4.43 11.81
CA ALA A 44 -4.50 4.36 10.55
C ALA A 44 -3.78 5.11 9.42
N GLU A 45 -3.15 6.23 9.73
CA GLU A 45 -2.34 7.01 8.79
C GLU A 45 -1.11 6.22 8.31
N GLU A 46 -0.41 5.52 9.21
CA GLU A 46 0.75 4.69 8.85
C GLU A 46 0.36 3.42 8.09
N PHE A 47 -0.84 2.88 8.30
CA PHE A 47 -1.39 1.80 7.46
C PHE A 47 -1.74 2.31 6.07
N LEU A 48 -2.38 3.48 5.99
CA LEU A 48 -2.76 4.11 4.73
C LEU A 48 -1.52 4.50 3.90
N HIS A 49 -0.47 4.97 4.57
CA HIS A 49 0.78 5.45 3.99
C HIS A 49 2.00 4.75 4.58
N PRO A 50 2.20 3.47 4.23
CA PRO A 50 3.27 2.67 4.82
C PRO A 50 4.65 3.13 4.33
N GLN A 51 5.65 2.84 5.15
CA GLN A 51 7.06 3.05 4.84
C GLN A 51 7.81 1.72 4.79
N GLU A 52 9.02 1.74 4.24
CA GLU A 52 9.89 0.57 4.26
C GLU A 52 10.09 0.05 5.69
N GLY A 53 9.97 -1.26 5.86
CA GLY A 53 10.08 -1.92 7.17
C GLY A 53 8.80 -1.92 8.02
N PHE A 54 7.71 -1.31 7.56
CA PHE A 54 6.40 -1.50 8.19
C PHE A 54 5.86 -2.88 7.85
N HIS A 55 5.26 -3.55 8.83
CA HIS A 55 4.55 -4.80 8.64
C HIS A 55 3.05 -4.53 8.63
N LEU A 56 2.40 -4.71 7.49
CA LEU A 56 0.95 -4.59 7.37
C LEU A 56 0.30 -5.95 7.70
N PRO A 57 -0.85 -5.95 8.39
CA PRO A 57 -1.54 -7.19 8.72
C PRO A 57 -2.05 -7.86 7.45
N ASN A 58 -1.74 -9.14 7.26
CA ASN A 58 -2.17 -9.90 6.10
C ASN A 58 -2.80 -11.22 6.58
N SER A 59 -3.94 -11.60 5.98
CA SER A 59 -4.64 -12.86 6.27
C SER A 59 -4.43 -13.84 5.12
N THR A 60 -4.63 -15.14 5.34
CA THR A 60 -4.51 -16.13 4.25
C THR A 60 -5.42 -15.80 3.06
N PHE A 61 -6.66 -15.35 3.31
CA PHE A 61 -7.56 -14.90 2.25
C PHE A 61 -6.98 -13.70 1.47
N HIS A 62 -6.31 -12.79 2.15
CA HIS A 62 -5.73 -11.60 1.54
C HIS A 62 -4.52 -11.98 0.68
N ASP A 63 -3.61 -12.79 1.22
CA ASP A 63 -2.47 -13.33 0.48
C ASP A 63 -2.90 -14.16 -0.73
N ASP A 64 -3.92 -15.01 -0.59
CA ASP A 64 -4.46 -15.83 -1.68
C ASP A 64 -5.02 -14.95 -2.81
N ILE A 65 -5.82 -13.93 -2.49
CA ILE A 65 -6.44 -13.07 -3.51
C ILE A 65 -5.39 -12.21 -4.21
N ALA A 66 -4.52 -11.53 -3.45
CA ALA A 66 -3.47 -10.69 -4.01
C ALA A 66 -2.49 -11.53 -4.86
N GLY A 67 -2.08 -12.69 -4.34
CA GLY A 67 -1.26 -13.67 -5.03
C GLY A 67 -1.90 -14.13 -6.35
N HIS A 68 -3.15 -14.60 -6.32
CA HIS A 68 -3.87 -15.04 -7.52
C HIS A 68 -4.05 -13.92 -8.55
N ALA A 69 -4.37 -12.70 -8.13
CA ALA A 69 -4.49 -11.56 -9.03
C ALA A 69 -3.17 -11.28 -9.75
N LYS A 70 -2.08 -11.17 -8.99
CA LYS A 70 -0.71 -11.03 -9.53
C LYS A 70 -0.37 -12.14 -10.53
N ASP A 71 -0.72 -13.37 -10.20
CA ASP A 71 -0.49 -14.55 -11.02
C ASP A 71 -1.25 -14.54 -12.35
N ILE A 72 -2.54 -14.21 -12.32
CA ILE A 72 -3.40 -14.12 -13.51
C ILE A 72 -2.91 -12.99 -14.42
N LEU A 73 -2.65 -11.81 -13.84
CA LEU A 73 -2.22 -10.63 -14.59
C LEU A 73 -0.83 -10.85 -15.21
N THR A 74 0.09 -11.49 -14.48
CA THR A 74 1.43 -11.82 -15.01
C THR A 74 1.33 -12.77 -16.20
N ARG A 75 0.46 -13.79 -16.14
CA ARG A 75 0.21 -14.69 -17.29
C ARG A 75 -0.45 -13.94 -18.45
N ARG A 76 -1.43 -13.09 -18.18
CA ARG A 76 -2.13 -12.29 -19.19
C ARG A 76 -1.17 -11.39 -19.99
N TYR A 77 -0.20 -10.77 -19.31
CA TYR A 77 0.75 -9.84 -19.92
C TYR A 77 2.13 -10.44 -20.20
N ALA A 78 2.28 -11.77 -20.14
CA ALA A 78 3.58 -12.43 -20.24
C ALA A 78 4.37 -12.05 -21.50
N ASN A 79 3.67 -11.90 -22.64
CA ASN A 79 4.27 -11.58 -23.93
C ASN A 79 4.46 -10.08 -24.19
N ASN A 80 4.09 -9.21 -23.25
CA ASN A 80 4.32 -7.78 -23.36
C ASN A 80 5.51 -7.37 -22.47
N PRO A 81 6.67 -7.00 -23.04
CA PRO A 81 7.84 -6.61 -22.26
C PRO A 81 7.67 -5.25 -21.54
N ASN A 82 6.68 -4.45 -21.94
CA ASN A 82 6.43 -3.11 -21.40
C ASN A 82 5.31 -3.06 -20.38
N VAL A 83 4.89 -4.20 -19.83
CA VAL A 83 3.87 -4.26 -18.78
C VAL A 83 4.46 -4.88 -17.54
N GLY A 84 4.46 -4.10 -16.46
CA GLY A 84 4.84 -4.54 -15.13
C GLY A 84 3.62 -4.91 -14.33
N VAL A 85 3.65 -6.07 -13.71
CA VAL A 85 2.66 -6.46 -12.70
C VAL A 85 3.42 -6.57 -11.38
N PHE A 86 2.93 -5.95 -10.33
CA PHE A 86 3.63 -5.87 -9.05
C PHE A 86 2.65 -6.20 -7.92
N ARG A 87 3.20 -6.61 -6.78
CA ARG A 87 2.48 -6.95 -5.56
C ARG A 87 3.34 -6.53 -4.37
N ASP A 88 2.71 -5.99 -3.32
CA ASP A 88 3.35 -5.60 -2.06
C ASP A 88 4.61 -4.75 -2.27
N LEU A 89 4.56 -3.85 -3.26
CA LEU A 89 5.65 -2.96 -3.64
C LEU A 89 5.21 -1.52 -3.40
N LEU A 90 5.97 -0.79 -2.57
CA LEU A 90 5.71 0.62 -2.27
C LEU A 90 5.73 1.45 -3.56
N VAL A 91 4.74 2.34 -3.71
CA VAL A 91 4.62 3.30 -4.79
C VAL A 91 4.86 4.70 -4.24
N GLU A 92 5.93 5.34 -4.70
CA GLU A 92 6.21 6.76 -4.45
C GLU A 92 5.62 7.61 -5.57
N TRP A 93 4.75 8.54 -5.20
CA TRP A 93 4.08 9.42 -6.15
C TRP A 93 4.85 10.72 -6.33
N ASP A 94 4.91 11.19 -7.57
CA ASP A 94 5.48 12.46 -7.99
C ASP A 94 4.49 13.64 -7.85
N ILE A 95 3.52 13.53 -6.93
CA ILE A 95 2.48 14.53 -6.69
C ILE A 95 2.73 15.19 -5.32
N PRO A 96 2.90 16.51 -5.24
CA PRO A 96 3.14 17.20 -3.97
C PRO A 96 2.04 16.90 -2.93
N GLY A 97 2.48 16.46 -1.75
CA GLY A 97 1.57 16.14 -0.63
C GLY A 97 0.89 14.78 -0.73
N GLN A 98 1.03 14.04 -1.85
CA GLN A 98 0.59 12.66 -1.94
C GLN A 98 1.64 11.75 -1.31
N LYS A 99 1.26 11.08 -0.22
CA LYS A 99 2.10 10.08 0.43
C LYS A 99 2.06 8.75 -0.31
N ASP A 100 3.05 7.91 -0.03
CA ASP A 100 3.20 6.59 -0.62
C ASP A 100 2.00 5.69 -0.33
N HIS A 101 1.80 4.72 -1.22
CA HIS A 101 0.88 3.59 -0.99
C HIS A 101 1.65 2.28 -1.18
N CYS A 102 1.13 1.18 -0.62
CA CYS A 102 1.59 -0.17 -0.92
C CYS A 102 0.40 -0.99 -1.39
N PRO A 103 0.08 -0.98 -2.70
CA PRO A 103 -1.06 -1.73 -3.22
C PRO A 103 -0.81 -3.24 -3.16
N ASP A 104 -1.84 -4.01 -2.85
CA ASP A 104 -1.76 -5.48 -2.84
C ASP A 104 -1.41 -6.06 -4.22
N THR A 105 -1.94 -5.47 -5.29
CA THR A 105 -1.51 -5.76 -6.66
C THR A 105 -1.74 -4.55 -7.55
N PHE A 106 -0.79 -4.27 -8.44
CA PHE A 106 -1.00 -3.22 -9.45
C PHE A 106 -0.33 -3.56 -10.79
N VAL A 107 -0.80 -2.89 -11.84
CA VAL A 107 -0.24 -2.99 -13.20
C VAL A 107 0.17 -1.60 -13.68
N ALA A 108 1.38 -1.51 -14.22
CA ALA A 108 1.89 -0.33 -14.91
C ALA A 108 2.18 -0.68 -16.37
N PHE A 109 1.63 0.10 -17.30
CA PHE A 109 1.87 -0.02 -18.73
C PHE A 109 2.96 0.96 -19.15
N GLY A 110 3.75 0.57 -20.17
CA GLY A 110 4.81 1.42 -20.72
C GLY A 110 6.12 1.40 -19.93
N ILE A 111 6.31 0.45 -19.00
CA ILE A 111 7.56 0.34 -18.27
C ILE A 111 8.72 -0.04 -19.20
N SER A 112 9.91 0.48 -18.90
CA SER A 112 11.12 0.27 -19.72
C SER A 112 11.73 -1.12 -19.55
N ASN A 113 11.68 -1.68 -18.34
CA ASN A 113 12.19 -3.01 -18.01
C ASN A 113 11.31 -3.72 -16.97
N LYS A 114 10.54 -4.72 -17.41
CA LYS A 114 9.68 -5.51 -16.52
C LYS A 114 10.43 -6.44 -15.56
N ASP A 115 11.65 -6.83 -15.89
CA ASP A 115 12.44 -7.78 -15.11
C ASP A 115 13.41 -7.08 -14.14
N GLN A 116 13.44 -5.74 -14.12
CA GLN A 116 14.22 -4.98 -13.15
C GLN A 116 13.77 -5.28 -11.72
N ASN A 117 14.73 -5.63 -10.87
CA ASN A 117 14.52 -5.79 -9.44
C ASN A 117 14.29 -4.43 -8.77
N ARG A 118 13.10 -4.24 -8.18
CA ARG A 118 12.66 -2.99 -7.55
C ARG A 118 12.39 -3.24 -6.08
N SER A 119 12.97 -2.41 -5.21
CA SER A 119 12.55 -2.30 -3.80
C SER A 119 11.39 -1.31 -3.63
N LYS A 120 11.21 -0.40 -4.59
CA LYS A 120 10.13 0.60 -4.63
C LYS A 120 9.81 0.95 -6.08
N PHE A 121 8.55 1.27 -6.37
CA PHE A 121 8.10 1.83 -7.64
C PHE A 121 8.05 3.37 -7.51
N ILE A 122 9.06 4.06 -8.04
CA ILE A 122 9.14 5.52 -7.97
C ILE A 122 8.59 6.08 -9.28
N VAL A 123 7.39 6.66 -9.26
CA VAL A 123 6.67 7.11 -10.47
C VAL A 123 7.52 8.03 -11.34
N ALA A 124 8.24 8.97 -10.72
CA ALA A 124 9.13 9.88 -11.44
C ALA A 124 10.26 9.17 -12.20
N ASN A 125 10.81 8.07 -11.64
CA ASN A 125 11.88 7.30 -12.26
C ASN A 125 11.36 6.36 -13.35
N GLU A 126 10.17 5.78 -13.15
CA GLU A 126 9.56 4.86 -14.10
C GLU A 126 8.99 5.60 -15.32
N GLY A 127 8.65 6.88 -15.18
CA GLY A 127 8.04 7.70 -16.24
C GLY A 127 6.60 7.29 -16.57
N VAL A 128 6.04 6.33 -15.82
CA VAL A 128 4.68 5.80 -15.95
C VAL A 128 4.07 5.59 -14.57
N ARG A 129 2.75 5.45 -14.52
CA ARG A 129 1.98 5.29 -13.27
C ARG A 129 1.27 3.93 -13.26
N PRO A 130 0.96 3.39 -12.07
CA PRO A 130 -0.02 2.34 -11.94
C PRO A 130 -1.34 2.74 -12.63
N ALA A 131 -1.80 1.93 -13.57
CA ALA A 131 -3.07 2.16 -14.28
C ALA A 131 -4.20 1.32 -13.67
N PHE A 132 -3.86 0.14 -13.16
CA PHE A 132 -4.77 -0.75 -12.44
C PHE A 132 -4.21 -0.98 -11.04
N VAL A 133 -5.07 -0.89 -10.02
CA VAL A 133 -4.78 -1.25 -8.64
C VAL A 133 -5.87 -2.15 -8.11
N LEU A 134 -5.50 -3.22 -7.41
CA LEU A 134 -6.37 -4.08 -6.63
C LEU A 134 -5.97 -4.00 -5.17
N GLU A 135 -6.97 -3.84 -4.30
CA GLU A 135 -6.82 -3.88 -2.84
C GLU A 135 -7.81 -4.88 -2.25
N VAL A 136 -7.33 -5.69 -1.32
CA VAL A 136 -8.13 -6.59 -0.49
C VAL A 136 -8.41 -5.90 0.84
N VAL A 137 -9.69 -5.80 1.18
CA VAL A 137 -10.13 -5.01 2.33
C VAL A 137 -9.62 -5.64 3.63
N SER A 138 -8.79 -4.89 4.34
CA SER A 138 -8.31 -5.25 5.68
C SER A 138 -9.43 -5.13 6.71
N PRO A 139 -9.66 -6.14 7.59
CA PRO A 139 -10.75 -6.10 8.57
C PRO A 139 -10.71 -4.90 9.52
N ARG A 140 -9.50 -4.45 9.91
CA ARG A 140 -9.29 -3.32 10.83
C ARG A 140 -9.32 -1.95 10.14
N TYR A 141 -8.98 -1.93 8.85
CA TYR A 141 -8.75 -0.71 8.06
C TYR A 141 -9.73 -0.57 6.88
N ARG A 142 -10.96 -1.07 7.09
CA ARG A 142 -12.00 -1.09 6.06
C ARG A 142 -12.32 0.29 5.50
N LYS A 143 -12.26 1.32 6.34
CA LYS A 143 -12.55 2.70 5.93
C LYS A 143 -11.45 3.23 5.02
N GLU A 144 -10.20 2.99 5.41
CA GLU A 144 -9.01 3.36 4.67
C GLU A 144 -9.05 2.75 3.25
N ASP A 145 -9.31 1.44 3.14
CA ASP A 145 -9.34 0.75 1.84
C ASP A 145 -10.55 1.11 0.96
N ARG A 146 -11.73 1.33 1.57
CA ARG A 146 -13.00 1.50 0.83
C ARG A 146 -13.38 2.94 0.52
N GLU A 147 -12.80 3.90 1.24
CA GLU A 147 -13.19 5.31 1.11
C GLU A 147 -11.97 6.17 0.82
N ILE A 148 -10.93 6.08 1.65
CA ILE A 148 -9.81 7.03 1.60
C ILE A 148 -8.89 6.73 0.41
N LYS A 149 -8.45 5.48 0.28
CA LYS A 149 -7.60 5.03 -0.84
C LYS A 149 -8.26 5.25 -2.19
N VAL A 150 -9.58 5.05 -2.31
CA VAL A 150 -10.34 5.32 -3.54
C VAL A 150 -10.10 6.75 -4.02
N ILE A 151 -10.24 7.72 -3.11
CA ILE A 151 -10.08 9.14 -3.43
C ILE A 151 -8.61 9.45 -3.74
N GLN A 152 -7.67 8.86 -3.01
CA GLN A 152 -6.25 9.11 -3.22
C GLN A 152 -5.76 8.52 -4.55
N TYR A 153 -6.08 7.27 -4.88
CA TYR A 153 -5.72 6.67 -6.17
C TYR A 153 -6.35 7.39 -7.36
N ALA A 154 -7.58 7.91 -7.21
CA ALA A 154 -8.17 8.75 -8.25
C ALA A 154 -7.36 10.02 -8.52
N ARG A 155 -6.85 10.67 -7.47
CA ARG A 155 -5.97 11.84 -7.61
C ARG A 155 -4.61 11.51 -8.20
N THR A 156 -4.16 10.27 -8.10
CA THR A 156 -2.86 9.86 -8.65
C THR A 156 -2.91 9.41 -10.10
N GLY A 157 -4.10 9.38 -10.72
CA GLY A 157 -4.30 8.99 -12.11
C GLY A 157 -4.41 7.47 -12.34
N VAL A 158 -4.72 6.70 -11.30
CA VAL A 158 -5.07 5.28 -11.47
C VAL A 158 -6.43 5.21 -12.19
N GLN A 159 -6.50 4.45 -13.28
CA GLN A 159 -7.68 4.39 -14.14
C GLN A 159 -8.71 3.36 -13.64
N GLU A 160 -8.21 2.24 -13.11
CA GLU A 160 -9.02 1.15 -12.57
C GLU A 160 -8.60 0.84 -11.13
N TYR A 161 -9.53 0.98 -10.21
CA TYR A 161 -9.35 0.59 -8.80
C TYR A 161 -10.37 -0.50 -8.43
N VAL A 162 -9.86 -1.68 -8.07
CA VAL A 162 -10.68 -2.84 -7.71
C VAL A 162 -10.53 -3.12 -6.22
N ILE A 163 -11.66 -3.31 -5.55
CA ILE A 163 -11.71 -3.63 -4.12
C ILE A 163 -12.29 -5.04 -3.97
N VAL A 164 -11.59 -5.92 -3.25
CA VAL A 164 -12.08 -7.24 -2.87
C VAL A 164 -12.41 -7.27 -1.39
N ASP A 165 -13.70 -7.42 -1.05
CA ASP A 165 -14.17 -7.42 0.33
C ASP A 165 -14.80 -8.77 0.70
N ARG A 166 -14.16 -9.52 1.61
CA ARG A 166 -14.67 -10.84 2.06
C ARG A 166 -16.07 -10.78 2.69
N ARG A 167 -16.45 -9.66 3.33
CA ARG A 167 -17.71 -9.55 4.10
C ARG A 167 -18.94 -9.25 3.24
N ARG A 168 -18.74 -8.92 1.98
CA ARG A 168 -19.79 -8.75 0.99
C ARG A 168 -19.41 -9.67 -0.15
N GLU A 169 -20.09 -10.81 -0.30
CA GLU A 169 -19.88 -11.65 -1.48
C GLU A 169 -19.96 -10.76 -2.73
N GLN A 170 -18.80 -10.58 -3.37
CA GLN A 170 -18.52 -9.90 -4.65
C GLN A 170 -19.19 -8.52 -4.84
N LEU A 171 -18.45 -7.46 -4.50
CA LEU A 171 -18.64 -6.17 -5.16
C LEU A 171 -17.40 -5.86 -6.02
N PHE A 172 -17.43 -6.26 -7.29
CA PHE A 172 -16.53 -5.68 -8.29
C PHE A 172 -16.99 -4.25 -8.55
N GLN A 173 -16.53 -3.29 -7.74
CA GLN A 173 -16.69 -1.90 -8.09
C GLN A 173 -15.54 -1.54 -9.03
N THR A 174 -15.72 -1.72 -10.34
CA THR A 174 -14.91 -1.01 -11.32
C THR A 174 -15.36 0.45 -11.28
N LEU A 175 -14.64 1.29 -10.52
CA LEU A 175 -14.70 2.72 -10.77
C LEU A 175 -13.81 2.96 -11.99
N ALA A 176 -14.44 3.09 -13.16
CA ALA A 176 -13.80 3.76 -14.28
C ALA A 176 -13.64 5.23 -13.86
N LEU A 177 -12.46 5.58 -13.40
CA LEU A 177 -12.11 6.95 -13.04
C LEU A 177 -11.79 7.68 -14.35
N MET A 178 -12.83 8.00 -15.14
CA MET A 178 -12.66 8.61 -16.46
C MET A 178 -12.50 10.14 -16.39
N ASP A 179 -11.45 10.60 -17.07
CA ASP A 179 -11.34 11.74 -17.98
C ASP A 179 -12.26 12.95 -17.77
N GLU A 180 -11.68 14.04 -17.26
CA GLU A 180 -11.92 15.35 -17.87
C GLU A 180 -10.69 15.75 -18.72
N CYS A 181 -10.84 15.49 -20.01
CA CYS A 181 -10.09 16.13 -21.08
C CYS A 181 -10.10 17.66 -20.89
N SER A 182 -8.94 18.30 -20.86
CA SER A 182 -8.82 19.75 -21.06
C SER A 182 -8.32 20.02 -22.49
N PRO A 183 -9.20 20.35 -23.45
CA PRO A 183 -8.79 20.85 -24.74
C PRO A 183 -8.65 22.37 -24.64
N LYS A 184 -7.46 22.87 -24.31
CA LYS A 184 -7.05 24.25 -24.61
C LYS A 184 -5.59 24.32 -25.00
N LEU A 185 -5.31 23.92 -26.24
CA LEU A 185 -4.26 24.49 -27.09
C LEU A 185 -4.76 24.41 -28.55
N CYS A 186 -5.50 25.44 -28.95
CA CYS A 186 -5.43 26.03 -30.29
C CYS A 186 -4.80 27.41 -30.12
#